data_AF-A0A498NND6-F1
#
_entry.id   AF-A0A498NND6-F1
#
_cell.length_a   1.000
_cell.length_b   1.000
_cell.length_c   1.000
_cell.angle_alpha   90.00
_cell.angle_beta   90.00
_cell.angle_gamma   90.00
#
_symmetry.space_group_name_H-M   'P 1'
#
loop_
_entity.id
_entity.type
_entity.pdbx_description
1 polymer ?
#
loop_
_entity_poly.entity_id
_entity_poly.type
_entity_poly.pdbx_seq_one_letter_code
_entity_poly.pdbx_strand_id
1 'polypeptide(L)'
;MKARIRAEVFSALDDQSTPRPPLSHENLLINEMIREYLEFNKYRYTASVLTAESGQPEVPLEREFMANELNVAEDSSAKAVPLLYGLLHHFLSSKEEHKGKLFLRGSATVSSQEPHAHHNAES
;
A
#
# COMPACT_ATOMS: atom_id res chain seq x y z
N MET A 1 0.12 -18.00 12.79
CA MET A 1 0.31 -19.27 12.04
C MET A 1 -0.70 -19.48 10.92
N LYS A 2 -2.02 -19.39 11.15
CA LYS A 2 -3.05 -19.57 10.09
C LYS A 2 -2.91 -18.61 8.89
N ALA A 3 -2.52 -17.35 9.11
CA ALA A 3 -2.33 -16.38 8.03
C ALA A 3 -1.13 -16.70 7.12
N ARG A 4 0.00 -17.11 7.72
CA ARG A 4 1.19 -17.55 6.99
C ARG A 4 0.90 -18.77 6.12
N ILE A 5 0.17 -19.74 6.66
CA ILE A 5 -0.27 -20.92 5.90
C ILE A 5 -1.18 -20.49 4.73
N ARG A 6 -2.09 -19.53 4.93
CA ARG A 6 -2.92 -19.01 3.84
C ARG A 6 -2.09 -18.32 2.77
N ALA A 7 -1.16 -17.46 3.16
CA ALA A 7 -0.25 -16.78 2.23
C ALA A 7 0.60 -17.79 1.44
N GLU A 8 1.14 -18.83 2.10
CA GLU A 8 1.91 -19.89 1.46
C GLU A 8 1.04 -20.73 0.49
N VAL A 9 -0.18 -21.10 0.89
CA VAL A 9 -1.11 -21.86 0.04
C VAL A 9 -1.52 -21.04 -1.18
N PHE A 10 -1.85 -19.75 -1.02
CA PHE A 10 -2.19 -18.88 -2.15
C PHE A 10 -0.98 -18.60 -3.04
N SER A 11 0.21 -18.37 -2.46
CA SER A 11 1.46 -18.21 -3.22
C SER A 11 1.81 -19.45 -4.04
N ALA A 12 1.51 -20.66 -3.54
CA ALA A 12 1.75 -21.90 -4.27
C ALA A 12 0.75 -22.13 -5.42
N LEU A 13 -0.39 -21.43 -5.42
CA LEU A 13 -1.42 -21.49 -6.45
C LEU A 13 -1.30 -20.32 -7.45
N ASP A 14 -0.51 -19.30 -7.13
CA ASP A 14 -0.37 -18.08 -7.92
C ASP A 14 0.52 -18.32 -9.15
N ASP A 15 0.05 -17.91 -10.32
CA ASP A 15 0.77 -18.05 -11.58
C ASP A 15 1.99 -17.12 -11.57
N GLN A 16 3.19 -17.69 -11.33
CA GLN A 16 4.46 -16.96 -11.19
C GLN A 16 4.98 -16.35 -12.50
N SER A 17 4.14 -16.26 -13.53
CA SER A 17 4.49 -15.71 -14.85
C SER A 17 4.89 -14.24 -14.77
N THR A 18 4.48 -13.51 -13.72
CA THR A 18 4.99 -12.16 -13.41
C THR A 18 5.43 -12.06 -11.95
N PRO A 19 6.69 -11.67 -11.66
CA PRO A 19 7.13 -11.47 -10.29
C PRO A 19 6.42 -10.27 -9.68
N ARG A 20 6.01 -10.39 -8.42
CA ARG A 20 5.45 -9.27 -7.66
C ARG A 20 6.46 -8.11 -7.62
N PRO A 21 6.03 -6.84 -7.75
CA PRO A 21 6.91 -5.70 -7.54
C PRO A 21 7.56 -5.76 -6.15
N PRO A 22 8.84 -5.35 -6.02
CA PRO A 22 9.47 -5.24 -4.71
C PRO A 22 8.70 -4.26 -3.83
N LEU A 23 8.68 -4.50 -2.52
CA LEU A 23 8.06 -3.60 -1.56
C LEU A 23 8.77 -2.25 -1.57
N SER A 24 8.17 -1.27 -2.26
CA SER A 24 8.68 0.10 -2.31
C SER A 24 8.35 0.86 -1.03
N HIS A 25 9.01 2.00 -0.82
CA HIS A 25 8.70 2.93 0.27
C HIS A 25 7.24 3.38 0.24
N GLU A 26 6.73 3.73 -0.95
CA GLU A 26 5.33 4.12 -1.14
C GLU A 26 4.38 2.99 -0.76
N ASN A 27 4.68 1.75 -1.19
CA ASN A 27 3.86 0.59 -0.84
C ASN A 27 3.90 0.30 0.66
N LEU A 28 5.05 0.47 1.32
CA LEU A 28 5.16 0.31 2.77
C LEU A 28 4.24 1.29 3.51
N LEU A 29 4.30 2.59 3.17
CA LEU A 29 3.46 3.62 3.77
C LEU A 29 1.97 3.33 3.53
N ILE A 30 1.58 2.99 2.29
CA ILE A 30 0.20 2.63 1.96
C ILE A 30 -0.26 1.44 2.80
N ASN A 31 0.56 0.39 2.90
CA ASN A 31 0.19 -0.80 3.63
C ASN A 31 0.09 -0.56 5.14
N GLU A 32 0.93 0.29 5.71
CA GLU A 32 0.88 0.64 7.14
C GLU A 32 -0.36 1.49 7.47
N MET A 33 -0.74 2.41 6.58
CA MET A 33 -2.01 3.12 6.70
C MET A 33 -3.23 2.18 6.61
N ILE A 34 -3.19 1.19 5.71
CA ILE A 34 -4.24 0.16 5.62
C ILE A 34 -4.25 -0.69 6.90
N ARG A 35 -3.08 -1.12 7.38
CA ARG A 35 -2.93 -1.91 8.61
C ARG A 35 -3.53 -1.19 9.80
N GLU A 36 -3.25 0.11 9.96
CA GLU A 36 -3.82 0.95 11.02
C GLU A 36 -5.36 0.99 10.95
N TYR A 37 -5.92 1.19 9.75
CA TYR A 37 -7.37 1.15 9.54
C TYR A 37 -7.99 -0.20 9.92
N LEU A 38 -7.37 -1.31 9.51
CA LEU A 38 -7.85 -2.66 9.80
C LEU A 38 -7.82 -2.93 11.31
N GLU A 39 -6.74 -2.55 12.01
CA GLU A 39 -6.62 -2.72 13.46
C GLU A 39 -7.63 -1.88 14.24
N PHE A 40 -7.84 -0.63 13.83
CA PHE A 40 -8.86 0.24 14.42
C PHE A 40 -10.25 -0.37 14.33
N ASN A 41 -10.63 -0.89 13.15
CA ASN A 41 -11.93 -1.51 12.88
C ASN A 41 -12.02 -2.99 13.29
N LYS A 42 -11.00 -3.53 13.98
CA LYS A 42 -10.96 -4.91 14.51
C LYS A 42 -10.93 -6.00 13.44
N TYR A 43 -10.46 -5.70 12.23
CA TYR A 43 -10.22 -6.67 11.16
C TYR A 43 -8.87 -7.38 11.28
N ARG A 44 -8.58 -7.91 12.47
CA ARG A 44 -7.26 -8.45 12.85
C ARG A 44 -6.76 -9.59 11.96
N TYR A 45 -7.67 -10.45 11.50
CA TYR A 45 -7.29 -11.54 10.60
C TYR A 45 -6.82 -11.02 9.24
N THR A 46 -7.49 -10.00 8.71
CA THR A 46 -7.11 -9.35 7.45
C THR A 46 -5.77 -8.62 7.60
N ALA A 47 -5.56 -7.90 8.71
CA ALA A 47 -4.28 -7.23 8.99
C ALA A 47 -3.11 -8.24 9.06
N SER A 48 -3.34 -9.39 9.68
CA SER A 48 -2.35 -10.47 9.75
C SER A 48 -2.03 -11.08 8.38
N VAL A 49 -3.02 -11.22 7.51
CA VAL A 49 -2.81 -11.71 6.14
C VAL A 49 -2.05 -10.66 5.32
N LEU A 50 -2.46 -9.39 5.36
CA LEU A 50 -1.78 -8.28 4.70
C LEU A 50 -0.29 -8.24 5.07
N THR A 51 0.02 -8.30 6.36
CA THR A 51 1.42 -8.26 6.86
C THR A 51 2.23 -9.45 6.35
N ALA A 52 1.65 -10.65 6.34
CA ALA A 52 2.31 -11.86 5.86
C ALA A 52 2.52 -11.86 4.35
N GLU A 53 1.54 -11.35 3.59
CA GLU A 53 1.59 -11.33 2.13
C GLU A 53 2.48 -10.21 1.60
N SER A 54 2.48 -9.03 2.22
CA SER A 54 3.22 -7.88 1.71
C SER A 54 4.74 -7.96 1.94
N GLY A 55 5.18 -8.80 2.88
CA GLY A 55 6.56 -8.86 3.33
C GLY A 55 6.97 -7.64 4.16
N GLN A 56 6.01 -6.83 4.64
CA GLN A 56 6.30 -5.70 5.52
C GLN A 56 6.65 -6.18 6.95
N PRO A 57 7.35 -5.35 7.75
CA PRO A 57 7.71 -5.72 9.12
C PRO A 57 6.50 -6.08 10.00
N GLU A 58 6.68 -7.09 10.87
CA GLU A 58 5.65 -7.46 11.85
C GLU A 58 5.42 -6.36 12.89
N VAL A 59 6.42 -5.54 13.18
CA VAL A 59 6.29 -4.36 14.03
C VAL A 59 5.72 -3.21 13.20
N PRO A 60 4.56 -2.63 13.56
CA PRO A 60 4.00 -1.48 12.84
C PRO A 60 4.94 -0.27 12.86
N LEU A 61 4.86 0.56 11.83
CA LEU A 61 5.52 1.88 11.85
C LEU A 61 4.88 2.78 12.88
N GLU A 62 5.70 3.67 13.45
CA GLU A 62 5.22 4.70 14.35
C GLU A 62 4.32 5.68 13.58
N ARG A 63 3.19 6.05 14.19
CA ARG A 63 2.23 6.96 13.55
C ARG A 63 2.85 8.32 13.21
N GLU A 64 3.69 8.85 14.10
CA GLU A 64 4.38 10.12 13.88
C GLU A 64 5.28 10.06 12.65
N PHE A 65 5.97 8.93 12.43
CA PHE A 65 6.76 8.72 11.22
C PHE A 65 5.88 8.75 9.96
N MET A 66 4.75 8.02 9.97
CA MET A 66 3.83 8.03 8.83
C MET A 66 3.25 9.42 8.54
N ALA A 67 2.84 10.16 9.58
CA ALA A 67 2.30 11.51 9.43
C ALA A 67 3.34 12.48 8.84
N ASN A 68 4.59 12.39 9.31
CA ASN A 68 5.70 13.19 8.80
C ASN A 68 6.02 12.87 7.33
N GLU A 69 6.08 11.59 6.96
CA GLU A 69 6.31 11.16 5.56
C GLU A 69 5.21 11.64 4.61
N LEU A 70 3.95 11.68 5.09
CA LEU A 70 2.81 12.18 4.34
C LEU A 70 2.67 13.72 4.38
N ASN A 71 3.53 14.39 5.15
CA ASN A 71 3.48 15.83 5.43
C ASN A 71 2.10 16.28 5.96
N VAL A 72 1.53 15.48 6.87
CA VAL A 72 0.23 15.73 7.52
C VAL A 72 0.44 16.21 8.94
N ALA A 73 -0.15 17.36 9.27
CA ALA A 73 -0.23 17.83 10.65
C ALA A 73 -1.48 17.25 11.33
N GLU A 74 -1.29 16.55 12.45
CA GLU A 74 -2.38 15.95 13.21
C GLU A 74 -2.70 16.76 14.47
N ASP A 75 -3.97 17.10 14.66
CA ASP A 75 -4.45 17.60 15.95
C ASP A 75 -4.79 16.43 16.90
N SER A 76 -5.15 16.76 18.14
CA SER A 76 -5.50 15.76 19.17
C SER A 76 -6.69 14.88 18.77
N SER A 77 -7.59 15.37 17.91
CA SER A 77 -8.76 14.63 17.43
C SER A 77 -8.39 13.65 16.31
N ALA A 78 -7.48 14.05 15.41
CA ALA A 78 -6.97 13.23 14.31
C ALA A 78 -6.19 12.01 14.83
N LYS A 79 -5.43 12.17 15.92
CA LYS A 79 -4.69 11.07 16.57
C LYS A 79 -5.57 9.94 17.12
N ALA A 80 -6.87 10.18 17.30
CA ALA A 80 -7.81 9.20 17.84
C ALA A 80 -8.38 8.23 16.78
N VAL A 81 -8.17 8.51 15.49
CA VAL A 81 -8.71 7.73 14.36
C VAL A 81 -7.60 7.42 13.35
N PRO A 82 -7.75 6.44 12.44
CA PRO A 82 -6.72 6.15 11.44
C PRO A 82 -6.40 7.35 10.55
N LEU A 83 -5.14 7.49 10.10
CA LEU A 83 -4.70 8.55 9.18
C LEU A 83 -5.55 8.58 7.90
N LEU A 84 -5.98 7.40 7.42
CA LEU A 84 -6.90 7.29 6.28
C LEU A 84 -8.22 8.05 6.48
N TYR A 85 -8.72 8.15 7.70
CA TYR A 85 -9.97 8.89 7.98
C TYR A 85 -9.73 10.39 7.84
N GLY A 86 -8.60 10.88 8.36
CA GLY A 86 -8.19 12.29 8.24
C GLY A 86 -7.99 12.70 6.77
N LEU A 87 -7.27 11.89 5.99
CA LEU A 87 -7.07 12.15 4.56
C LEU A 87 -8.39 12.14 3.79
N LEU A 88 -9.25 11.14 4.01
CA LEU A 88 -10.55 11.07 3.36
C LEU A 88 -11.40 12.29 3.70
N HIS A 89 -11.45 12.67 4.99
CA HIS A 89 -12.16 13.86 5.43
C HIS A 89 -11.65 15.13 4.74
N HIS A 90 -10.34 15.33 4.67
CA HIS A 90 -9.73 16.45 3.96
C HIS A 90 -10.19 16.54 2.49
N PHE A 91 -10.18 15.43 1.75
CA PHE A 91 -10.61 15.43 0.34
C PHE A 91 -12.12 15.59 0.14
N LEU A 92 -12.93 15.07 1.07
CA LEU A 92 -14.39 15.24 1.03
C LEU A 92 -14.80 16.68 1.37
N SER A 93 -14.16 17.28 2.37
CA SER A 93 -14.40 18.68 2.77
C SER A 93 -13.85 19.67 1.74
N SER A 94 -12.72 19.37 1.09
CA SER A 94 -12.14 20.22 0.03
C SER A 94 -13.06 20.38 -1.19
N LYS A 95 -13.92 19.40 -1.49
CA LYS A 95 -14.93 19.50 -2.56
C LYS A 95 -16.00 20.58 -2.30
N GLU A 96 -16.28 20.88 -1.03
CA GLU A 96 -17.23 21.93 -0.64
C GLU A 96 -16.64 23.33 -0.89
N GLU A 97 -15.32 23.50 -0.73
CA GLU A 97 -14.64 24.81 -0.82
C GLU A 97 -14.02 25.11 -2.19
N HIS A 98 -13.54 24.10 -2.93
CA HIS A 98 -12.85 24.30 -4.22
C HIS A 98 -13.41 23.37 -5.31
N LYS A 99 -14.13 23.95 -6.30
CA LYS A 99 -14.71 23.26 -7.47
C LYS A 99 -13.66 22.76 -8.50
N GLY A 100 -12.49 22.30 -8.06
CA GLY A 100 -11.46 21.68 -8.90
C GLY A 100 -11.29 20.21 -8.55
N LYS A 101 -11.49 19.31 -9.51
CA LYS A 101 -11.13 17.89 -9.32
C LYS A 101 -9.61 17.79 -9.20
N LEU A 102 -9.11 17.16 -8.13
CA LEU A 102 -7.69 16.81 -8.04
C LEU A 102 -7.35 15.76 -9.11
N PHE A 103 -6.40 16.06 -9.98
CA PHE A 103 -5.90 15.11 -10.98
C PHE A 103 -4.79 14.26 -10.36
N LEU A 104 -5.07 12.99 -10.11
CA LEU A 104 -4.07 12.00 -9.69
C LEU A 104 -3.13 11.71 -10.87
N ARG A 105 -1.88 12.14 -10.77
CA ARG A 105 -0.82 11.80 -11.72
C ARG A 105 -0.10 10.55 -11.19
N GLY A 106 -0.20 9.43 -11.91
CA GLY A 106 0.52 8.21 -11.53
C GLY A 106 2.03 8.40 -11.67
N SER A 107 2.80 8.12 -10.62
CA SER A 107 4.27 8.19 -10.62
C SER A 107 4.94 6.87 -11.04
N ALA A 108 4.16 5.85 -11.44
CA ALA A 108 4.68 4.53 -11.76
C ALA A 108 5.53 4.55 -13.03
N THR A 109 6.84 4.71 -12.87
CA THR A 109 7.83 4.33 -13.88
C THR A 109 7.99 2.81 -13.86
N VAL A 110 7.17 2.12 -14.65
CA VAL A 110 7.50 0.74 -15.02
C VAL A 110 8.61 0.84 -16.07
N SER A 111 9.84 0.50 -15.68
CA SER A 111 10.93 0.30 -16.63
C SER A 111 10.60 -0.94 -17.46
N SER A 112 10.00 -0.73 -18.63
CA SER A 112 9.86 -1.76 -19.64
C SER A 112 11.23 -2.03 -20.25
N GLN A 113 11.94 -3.04 -19.77
CA GLN A 113 13.02 -3.65 -20.55
C GLN A 113 12.38 -4.56 -21.60
N GLU A 114 12.41 -4.14 -22.87
CA GLU A 114 12.08 -4.98 -24.02
C GLU A 114 13.07 -6.15 -24.12
N PRO A 115 12.61 -7.39 -24.39
CA PRO A 115 13.51 -8.46 -24.76
C PRO A 115 13.94 -8.27 -26.22
N HIS A 116 15.24 -8.02 -26.42
CA HIS A 116 15.90 -8.05 -27.72
C HIS A 116 15.59 -9.37 -28.45
N ALA A 117 14.83 -9.29 -29.54
CA ALA A 117 14.69 -10.37 -30.50
C ALA A 117 15.99 -10.51 -31.30
N HIS A 118 16.83 -11.50 -30.95
CA HIS A 118 17.90 -11.95 -31.83
C HIS A 118 17.31 -12.83 -32.94
N HIS A 119 17.30 -12.24 -34.13
CA HIS A 119 17.02 -12.87 -35.40
C HIS A 119 18.14 -13.87 -35.72
N ASN A 120 17.87 -15.17 -35.65
CA ASN A 120 18.73 -16.18 -36.29
C ASN A 120 18.09 -16.58 -37.62
N ALA A 121 18.70 -16.10 -38.69
CA ALA A 121 18.54 -16.65 -40.02
C ALA A 121 19.38 -17.93 -40.09
N GLU A 122 18.73 -19.08 -40.28
CA GLU A 122 19.40 -20.31 -40.70
C GLU A 122 19.51 -20.30 -42.24
N SER A 123 20.73 -20.49 -42.73
CA SER A 123 21.08 -20.94 -44.09
C SER A 123 21.43 -22.42 -44.04
#